data_AF-A0A1H3A2L9-F1
#
_entry.id   AF-A0A1H3A2L9-F1
#
_cell.length_a   1.000
_cell.length_b   1.000
_cell.length_c   1.000
_cell.angle_alpha   90.00
_cell.angle_beta   90.00
_cell.angle_gamma   90.00
#
_symmetry.space_group_name_H-M   'P 1'
#
loop_
_entity.id
_entity.type
_entity.pdbx_description
1 polymer ?
#
loop_
_entity_poly.entity_id
_entity_poly.type
_entity_poly.pdbx_seq_one_letter_code
_entity_poly.pdbx_strand_id
1 'polypeptide(L)'
;MDIVISAIKIVGLVGLLLWYLLFAPSGVREWLEYALLSIQAAVFWCIDVASKSIDIAVHLFHWLGRFFVVVIFVGAAITLSDNMAAIFGLRFLEKSGAVFEMTRLFADRVTWVASTAIVATTVALGHFKTLDLNYKKHREEVREKLRENRDRKQNT
;
A
#
# COMPACT_ATOMS: atom_id res chain seq x y z
N MET A 1 -25.06 -3.78 21.94
CA MET A 1 -25.08 -4.48 23.25
C MET A 1 -24.54 -5.91 23.10
N ASP A 2 -24.82 -6.58 21.98
CA ASP A 2 -24.44 -7.99 21.75
C ASP A 2 -22.93 -8.25 21.60
N ILE A 3 -22.20 -7.31 20.98
CA ILE A 3 -20.74 -7.43 20.82
C ILE A 3 -20.03 -7.42 22.18
N VAL A 4 -20.50 -6.58 23.11
CA VAL A 4 -19.93 -6.45 24.45
C VAL A 4 -20.20 -7.72 25.27
N ILE A 5 -21.43 -8.25 25.20
CA ILE A 5 -21.80 -9.50 25.88
C ILE A 5 -21.01 -10.69 25.30
N SER A 6 -20.80 -10.72 23.99
CA SER A 6 -20.01 -11.76 23.33
C SER A 6 -18.53 -11.70 23.74
N ALA A 7 -17.94 -10.50 23.80
CA ALA A 7 -16.57 -10.30 24.25
C ALA A 7 -16.37 -10.74 25.71
N ILE A 8 -17.31 -10.40 26.62
CA ILE A 8 -17.25 -10.81 28.02
C ILE A 8 -17.32 -12.34 28.16
N LYS A 9 -18.15 -13.02 27.35
CA LYS A 9 -18.22 -14.49 27.34
C LYS A 9 -16.91 -15.10 26.88
N ILE A 10 -16.30 -14.58 25.81
CA ILE A 10 -15.02 -15.08 25.28
C ILE A 10 -13.91 -14.90 26.32
N VAL A 11 -13.80 -13.70 26.91
CA VAL A 11 -12.81 -13.41 27.96
C VAL A 11 -13.03 -14.31 29.18
N GLY A 12 -14.28 -14.51 29.60
CA GLY A 12 -14.64 -15.41 30.69
C GLY A 12 -14.25 -16.86 30.40
N LEU A 13 -14.52 -17.35 29.18
CA LEU A 13 -14.21 -18.72 28.76
C LEU A 13 -12.70 -18.95 28.70
N VAL A 14 -11.95 -17.98 28.16
CA VAL A 14 -10.47 -18.01 28.11
C VAL A 14 -9.88 -18.01 29.52
N GLY A 15 -10.41 -17.19 30.43
CA GLY A 15 -10.00 -17.17 31.83
C GLY A 15 -10.27 -18.50 32.56
N LEU A 16 -11.42 -19.11 32.30
CA LEU A 16 -11.80 -20.41 32.87
C LEU A 16 -10.91 -21.55 32.35
N LEU A 17 -10.55 -21.50 31.06
CA LEU A 17 -9.64 -22.45 30.43
C LEU A 17 -8.23 -22.35 31.01
N LEU A 18 -7.72 -21.11 31.19
CA LEU A 18 -6.45 -20.81 31.87
C LEU A 18 -6.46 -21.28 33.34
N TRP A 19 -7.58 -21.17 34.04
CA TRP A 19 -7.73 -21.66 35.41
C TRP A 19 -7.62 -23.19 35.48
N TYR A 20 -8.26 -23.92 34.56
CA TYR A 20 -8.15 -25.38 34.48
C TYR A 20 -6.71 -25.85 34.18
N LEU A 21 -5.96 -25.06 33.42
CA LEU A 21 -4.55 -25.33 33.10
C LEU A 21 -3.60 -25.24 34.29
N LEU A 22 -3.95 -24.51 35.36
CA LEU A 22 -3.17 -24.49 36.61
C LEU A 22 -3.22 -25.83 37.35
N PHE A 23 -4.29 -26.60 37.17
CA PHE A 23 -4.49 -27.92 37.77
C PHE A 23 -4.12 -29.07 36.84
N ALA A 24 -3.69 -28.78 35.61
CA ALA A 24 -3.31 -29.80 34.63
C ALA A 24 -1.94 -30.41 34.97
N PRO A 25 -1.72 -31.71 34.66
CA PRO A 25 -0.43 -32.35 34.86
C PRO A 25 0.68 -31.63 34.07
N SER A 26 1.90 -31.60 34.61
CA SER A 26 3.02 -30.80 34.08
C SER A 26 3.27 -31.00 32.57
N GLY A 27 3.15 -32.23 32.08
CA GLY A 27 3.33 -32.54 30.65
C GLY A 27 2.27 -31.90 29.73
N VAL A 28 1.03 -31.73 30.20
CA VAL A 28 -0.05 -31.07 29.44
C VAL A 28 0.17 -29.56 29.40
N ARG A 29 0.68 -29.00 30.50
CA ARG A 29 0.96 -27.56 30.60
C ARG A 29 2.12 -27.15 29.71
N GLU A 30 3.22 -27.90 29.73
CA GLU A 30 4.36 -27.68 28.83
C GLU A 30 3.94 -27.80 27.36
N TRP A 31 3.18 -28.84 27.00
CA TRP A 31 2.69 -29.02 25.63
C TRP A 31 1.84 -27.84 25.16
N LEU A 32 0.97 -27.32 26.02
CA LEU A 32 0.16 -26.14 25.68
C LEU A 32 0.99 -24.87 25.57
N GLU A 33 1.97 -24.65 26.46
CA GLU A 33 2.87 -23.50 26.37
C GLU A 33 3.65 -23.51 25.04
N TYR A 34 4.17 -24.67 24.61
CA TYR A 34 4.78 -24.84 23.28
C TYR A 34 3.79 -24.61 22.14
N ALA A 35 2.56 -25.11 22.25
CA ALA A 35 1.52 -24.90 21.25
C ALA A 35 1.16 -23.40 21.12
N LEU A 36 1.02 -22.68 22.23
CA LEU A 36 0.74 -21.24 22.21
C LEU A 36 1.89 -20.43 21.61
N LEU A 37 3.14 -20.74 21.99
CA LEU A 37 4.32 -20.08 21.44
C LEU A 37 4.46 -20.31 19.93
N SER A 38 4.21 -21.53 19.46
CA SER A 38 4.23 -21.85 18.02
C SER A 38 3.12 -21.14 17.24
N ILE A 39 1.90 -21.05 17.79
CA ILE A 39 0.81 -20.27 17.20
C ILE A 39 1.19 -18.79 17.11
N GLN A 40 1.73 -18.23 18.20
CA GLN A 40 2.15 -16.83 18.22
C GLN A 40 3.27 -16.55 17.20
N ALA A 41 4.26 -17.44 17.10
CA ALA A 41 5.32 -17.34 16.10
C ALA A 41 4.77 -17.42 14.66
N ALA A 42 3.82 -18.33 14.40
CA ALA A 42 3.17 -18.44 13.10
C ALA A 42 2.37 -17.17 12.74
N VAL A 43 1.65 -16.59 13.71
CA VAL A 43 0.92 -15.33 13.50
C VAL A 43 1.88 -14.19 13.17
N PHE A 44 2.98 -14.04 13.91
CA PHE A 44 3.98 -13.01 13.62
C PHE A 44 4.61 -13.20 12.23
N TRP A 45 4.92 -14.44 11.85
CA TRP A 45 5.48 -14.73 10.53
C TRP A 45 4.50 -14.38 9.40
N CYS A 46 3.22 -14.73 9.56
CA CYS A 46 2.17 -14.36 8.58
C CYS A 46 2.04 -12.83 8.44
N ILE A 47 2.08 -12.09 9.56
CA ILE A 47 2.00 -10.62 9.53
C ILE A 47 3.22 -10.03 8.84
N ASP A 48 4.43 -10.55 9.13
CA ASP A 48 5.67 -10.07 8.52
C ASP A 48 5.69 -10.31 7.00
N VAL A 49 5.27 -11.51 6.57
CA VAL A 49 5.15 -11.86 5.14
C VAL A 49 4.10 -10.98 4.44
N ALA A 50 2.94 -10.76 5.07
CA ALA A 50 1.91 -9.89 4.52
C ALA A 50 2.37 -8.42 4.40
N SER A 51 3.08 -7.91 5.42
CA SER A 51 3.63 -6.56 5.39
C SER A 51 4.64 -6.38 4.24
N LYS A 52 5.56 -7.33 4.09
CA LYS A 52 6.56 -7.33 3.01
C LYS A 52 5.93 -7.44 1.63
N SER A 53 4.91 -8.28 1.46
CA SER A 53 4.23 -8.44 0.17
C SER A 53 3.46 -7.17 -0.24
N ILE A 54 2.84 -6.48 0.72
CA ILE A 54 2.19 -5.17 0.49
C ILE A 54 3.22 -4.13 0.05
N ASP A 55 4.38 -4.05 0.72
CA ASP A 55 5.40 -3.05 0.37
C ASP A 55 5.98 -3.29 -1.04
N ILE A 56 6.23 -4.56 -1.39
CA ILE A 56 6.63 -4.96 -2.75
C ILE A 56 5.54 -4.56 -3.76
N ALA A 57 4.27 -4.85 -3.47
CA ALA A 57 3.17 -4.51 -4.36
C ALA A 57 3.06 -3.00 -4.59
N VAL A 58 3.17 -2.18 -3.54
CA VAL A 58 3.16 -0.72 -3.63
C VAL A 58 4.32 -0.22 -4.48
N HIS A 59 5.52 -0.77 -4.29
CA HIS A 59 6.68 -0.44 -5.11
C HIS A 59 6.46 -0.80 -6.59
N LEU A 60 5.87 -1.95 -6.86
CA LEU A 60 5.57 -2.41 -8.20
C LEU A 60 4.53 -1.52 -8.89
N PHE A 61 3.43 -1.19 -8.20
CA PHE A 61 2.40 -0.27 -8.69
C PHE A 61 2.95 1.12 -8.97
N HIS A 62 3.86 1.62 -8.13
CA HIS A 62 4.50 2.91 -8.36
C HIS A 62 5.37 2.92 -9.63
N TRP A 63 6.12 1.83 -9.87
CA TRP A 63 6.92 1.69 -11.08
C TRP A 63 6.04 1.51 -12.33
N LEU A 64 5.01 0.68 -12.24
CA LEU A 64 4.04 0.46 -13.31
C LEU A 64 3.30 1.76 -13.67
N GLY A 65 2.86 2.52 -12.66
CA GLY A 65 2.20 3.81 -12.84
C GLY A 65 3.08 4.82 -13.58
N ARG A 66 4.37 4.90 -13.23
CA ARG A 66 5.34 5.73 -13.97
C ARG A 66 5.49 5.30 -15.43
N PHE A 67 5.58 4.00 -15.68
CA PHE A 67 5.65 3.46 -17.03
C PHE A 67 4.42 3.84 -17.86
N PHE A 68 3.21 3.66 -17.32
CA PHE A 68 1.97 4.05 -18.01
C PHE A 68 1.90 5.55 -18.31
N VAL A 69 2.32 6.41 -17.38
CA VAL A 69 2.37 7.86 -17.63
C VAL A 69 3.25 8.19 -18.84
N VAL A 70 4.43 7.56 -18.95
CA VAL A 70 5.33 7.76 -20.09
C VAL A 70 4.70 7.26 -21.39
N VAL A 71 4.10 6.06 -21.38
CA VAL A 71 3.45 5.49 -22.58
C VAL A 71 2.27 6.36 -23.04
N ILE A 72 1.44 6.84 -22.11
CA ILE A 72 0.33 7.76 -22.43
C ILE A 72 0.86 9.06 -23.02
N PHE A 73 1.92 9.63 -22.43
CA PHE A 73 2.54 10.86 -22.94
C PHE A 73 3.07 10.67 -24.37
N VAL A 74 3.79 9.57 -24.63
CA VAL A 74 4.30 9.24 -25.97
C VAL A 74 3.15 9.02 -26.95
N GLY A 75 2.11 8.27 -26.57
CA GLY A 75 0.93 8.06 -27.40
C GLY A 75 0.18 9.36 -27.73
N ALA A 76 0.03 10.25 -26.74
CA ALA A 76 -0.57 11.56 -26.93
C ALA A 76 0.28 12.46 -27.84
N ALA A 77 1.60 12.44 -27.68
CA ALA A 77 2.52 13.21 -28.53
C ALA A 77 2.49 12.74 -29.99
N ILE A 78 2.46 11.42 -30.22
CA ILE A 78 2.31 10.84 -31.57
C ILE A 78 0.96 11.25 -32.17
N THR A 79 -0.13 11.11 -31.41
CA THR A 79 -1.49 11.47 -31.86
C THR A 79 -1.59 12.96 -32.19
N LEU A 80 -1.01 13.83 -31.36
CA LEU A 80 -0.97 15.27 -31.61
C LEU A 80 -0.15 15.59 -32.88
N SER A 81 0.99 14.92 -33.06
CA SER A 81 1.85 15.11 -34.22
C SER A 81 1.17 14.67 -35.53
N ASP A 82 0.43 13.55 -35.54
CA ASP A 82 -0.35 13.11 -36.71
C ASP A 82 -1.48 14.11 -37.03
N ASN A 83 -2.19 14.59 -36.02
CA ASN A 83 -3.25 15.60 -36.21
C ASN A 83 -2.67 16.92 -36.74
N MET A 84 -1.52 17.37 -36.24
CA MET A 84 -0.83 18.55 -36.78
C MET A 84 -0.39 18.32 -38.23
N ALA A 85 0.20 17.17 -38.56
CA ALA A 85 0.59 16.83 -39.93
C ALA A 85 -0.61 16.79 -40.88
N ALA A 86 -1.77 16.32 -40.41
CA ALA A 86 -3.03 16.33 -41.16
C ALA A 86 -3.52 17.76 -41.45
N ILE A 87 -3.45 18.68 -40.46
CA ILE A 87 -3.83 20.09 -40.63
C ILE A 87 -2.96 20.79 -41.70
N PHE A 88 -1.66 20.48 -41.73
CA PHE A 88 -0.73 21.09 -42.69
C PHE A 88 -0.67 20.35 -44.04
N GLY A 89 -1.51 19.33 -44.28
CA GLY A 89 -1.51 18.55 -45.52
C GLY A 89 -0.24 17.71 -45.74
N LEU A 90 0.58 17.54 -44.70
CA LEU A 90 1.85 16.82 -44.70
C LEU A 90 1.67 15.37 -44.22
N ARG A 91 0.52 14.76 -44.49
CA ARG A 91 0.16 13.44 -43.93
C ARG A 91 0.94 12.33 -44.65
N PHE A 92 2.21 12.15 -44.29
CA PHE A 92 3.07 11.10 -44.84
C PHE A 92 2.84 9.72 -44.21
N LEU A 93 2.07 9.63 -43.11
CA LEU A 93 1.92 8.43 -42.27
C LEU A 93 0.67 7.60 -42.55
N GLU A 94 0.00 7.80 -43.68
CA GLU A 94 -1.22 7.04 -44.05
C GLU A 94 -0.97 5.52 -44.18
N LYS A 95 0.30 5.08 -44.25
CA LYS A 95 0.67 3.65 -44.36
C LYS A 95 1.11 2.97 -43.05
N SER A 96 1.29 3.68 -41.94
CA SER A 96 1.77 3.02 -40.71
C SER A 96 0.60 2.60 -39.83
N GLY A 97 0.22 1.31 -39.89
CA GLY A 97 -0.88 0.74 -39.11
C GLY A 97 -0.75 0.93 -37.58
N ALA A 98 0.45 1.16 -37.08
CA ALA A 98 0.71 1.42 -35.66
C ALA A 98 0.11 2.74 -35.15
N VAL A 99 0.11 3.80 -35.96
CA VAL A 99 -0.46 5.10 -35.58
C VAL A 99 -1.99 5.03 -35.56
N PHE A 100 -2.58 4.32 -36.52
CA PHE A 100 -4.03 4.08 -36.61
C PHE A 100 -4.56 3.24 -35.43
N GLU A 101 -3.87 2.15 -35.07
CA GLU A 101 -4.28 1.31 -33.92
C GLU A 101 -4.10 2.04 -32.58
N MET A 102 -3.05 2.85 -32.43
CA MET A 102 -2.88 3.70 -31.24
C MET A 102 -4.00 4.75 -31.13
N THR A 103 -4.33 5.44 -32.21
CA THR A 103 -5.45 6.42 -32.19
C THR A 103 -6.77 5.75 -31.87
N ARG A 104 -6.99 4.54 -32.36
CA ARG A 104 -8.18 3.74 -32.04
C ARG A 104 -8.23 3.32 -30.57
N LEU A 105 -7.09 2.99 -29.96
CA LEU A 105 -6.99 2.67 -28.54
C LEU A 105 -7.34 3.87 -27.65
N PHE A 106 -6.91 5.07 -28.04
CA PHE A 106 -7.20 6.33 -27.33
C PHE A 106 -8.56 6.94 -27.70
N ALA A 107 -9.22 6.47 -28.76
CA ALA A 107 -10.60 6.86 -29.08
C ALA A 107 -11.62 6.16 -28.17
N ASP A 108 -11.25 5.03 -27.55
CA ASP A 108 -12.12 4.31 -26.63
C ASP A 108 -12.20 5.01 -25.26
N ARG A 109 -13.43 5.28 -24.80
CA ARG A 109 -13.70 5.91 -23.49
C ARG A 109 -13.18 5.05 -22.35
N VAL A 110 -13.23 3.73 -22.48
CA VAL A 110 -12.81 2.80 -21.42
C VAL A 110 -11.30 2.93 -21.17
N THR A 111 -10.50 3.00 -22.23
CA THR A 111 -9.05 3.20 -22.15
C THR A 111 -8.70 4.53 -21.49
N TRP A 112 -9.44 5.60 -21.79
CA TRP A 112 -9.27 6.91 -21.16
C TRP A 112 -9.58 6.90 -19.66
N VAL A 113 -10.67 6.25 -19.27
CA VAL A 113 -11.06 6.11 -17.87
C VAL A 113 -10.02 5.29 -17.10
N ALA A 114 -9.58 4.15 -17.67
CA ALA A 114 -8.56 3.31 -17.07
C ALA A 114 -7.22 4.05 -16.91
N SER A 115 -6.78 4.76 -17.95
CA SER A 115 -5.57 5.58 -17.93
C SER A 115 -5.64 6.69 -16.88
N THR A 116 -6.76 7.41 -16.82
CA THR A 116 -6.96 8.50 -15.84
C THR A 116 -7.00 7.96 -14.42
N ALA A 117 -7.66 6.82 -14.19
CA ALA A 117 -7.68 6.16 -12.89
C ALA A 117 -6.27 5.74 -12.46
N ILE A 118 -5.50 5.11 -13.35
CA ILE A 118 -4.10 4.73 -13.07
C ILE A 118 -3.26 5.96 -12.73
N VAL A 119 -3.35 7.04 -13.51
CA VAL A 119 -2.60 8.28 -13.25
C VAL A 119 -3.02 8.90 -11.92
N ALA A 120 -4.32 9.06 -11.68
CA ALA A 120 -4.85 9.63 -10.45
C ALA A 120 -4.46 8.81 -9.21
N THR A 121 -4.57 7.48 -9.27
CA THR A 121 -4.15 6.58 -8.19
C THR A 121 -2.64 6.65 -7.96
N THR A 122 -1.83 6.75 -9.02
CA THR A 122 -0.37 6.88 -8.90
C THR A 122 0.03 8.21 -8.25
N VAL A 123 -0.62 9.32 -8.65
CA VAL A 123 -0.42 10.64 -8.05
C VAL A 123 -0.86 10.64 -6.58
N ALA A 124 -2.02 10.04 -6.27
CA ALA A 124 -2.50 9.89 -4.90
C ALA A 124 -1.54 9.07 -4.03
N LEU A 125 -1.05 7.93 -4.52
CA LEU A 125 -0.03 7.11 -3.86
C LEU A 125 1.27 7.90 -3.62
N GLY A 126 1.70 8.69 -4.61
CA GLY A 126 2.85 9.59 -4.48
C GLY A 126 2.66 10.64 -3.37
N HIS A 127 1.49 11.27 -3.31
CA HIS A 127 1.15 12.20 -2.23
C HIS A 127 1.06 11.49 -0.87
N PHE A 128 0.48 10.30 -0.79
CA PHE A 128 0.44 9.50 0.45
C PHE A 128 1.83 9.13 0.94
N LYS A 129 2.74 8.71 0.06
CA LYS A 129 4.13 8.41 0.43
C LYS A 129 4.87 9.66 0.91
N THR A 130 4.60 10.81 0.29
CA THR A 130 5.15 12.09 0.73
C THR A 130 4.61 12.51 2.10
N LEU A 131 3.32 12.29 2.36
CA LEU A 131 2.68 12.51 3.65
C LEU A 131 3.26 11.59 4.74
N ASP A 132 3.50 10.31 4.43
CA ASP A 132 4.10 9.37 5.38
C ASP A 132 5.55 9.76 5.73
N LEU A 133 6.34 10.16 4.74
CA LEU A 133 7.70 10.69 4.96
C LEU A 133 7.69 11.97 5.80
N ASN A 134 6.80 12.90 5.50
CA ASN A 134 6.65 14.12 6.28
C ASN A 134 6.17 13.83 7.71
N TYR A 135 5.28 12.86 7.90
CA TYR A 135 4.80 12.46 9.22
C TYR A 135 5.92 11.82 10.06
N LYS A 136 6.76 10.95 9.46
CA LYS A 136 7.94 10.37 10.12
C LYS A 136 8.93 11.45 10.54
N LYS A 137 9.25 12.36 9.62
CA LYS A 137 10.14 13.51 9.90
C LYS A 137 9.59 14.39 11.03
N HIS A 138 8.30 14.72 10.98
CA HIS A 138 7.66 15.52 12.03
C HIS A 138 7.68 14.82 13.39
N ARG A 139 7.49 13.49 13.43
CA ARG A 139 7.55 12.70 14.66
C ARG A 139 8.96 12.69 15.26
N GLU A 140 9.99 12.62 14.44
CA GLU A 140 11.40 12.71 14.87
C GLU A 140 11.72 14.09 15.43
N GLU A 141 11.32 15.16 14.73
CA GLU A 141 11.48 16.54 15.19
C GLU A 141 10.80 16.79 16.56
N VAL A 142 9.59 16.24 16.77
CA VAL A 142 8.89 16.34 18.06
C VAL A 142 9.62 15.56 19.16
N ARG A 143 10.18 14.37 18.84
CA ARG A 143 10.96 13.60 19.80
C ARG A 143 12.25 14.31 20.21
N GLU A 144 12.96 14.94 19.28
CA GLU A 144 14.14 15.73 19.58
C GLU A 144 13.81 16.92 20.47
N LYS A 145 12.76 17.68 20.14
CA LYS A 145 12.31 18.81 20.98
C LYS A 145 11.91 18.38 22.39
N LEU A 146 11.31 17.19 22.55
CA LEU A 146 10.98 16.65 23.87
C LEU A 146 12.23 16.22 24.66
N ARG A 147 13.27 15.72 23.98
CA ARG A 147 14.57 15.40 24.60
C ARG A 147 15.28 16.67 25.05
N GLU A 148 15.41 17.66 24.18
CA GLU A 148 16.04 18.95 24.52
C GLU A 148 15.34 19.65 25.69
N ASN A 149 14.00 19.62 25.74
CA ASN A 149 13.27 20.21 26.86
C ASN A 149 13.47 19.45 28.17
N ARG A 150 13.71 18.14 28.11
CA ARG A 150 14.02 17.32 29.29
C ARG A 150 15.43 17.63 29.79
N ASP A 151 16.40 17.76 28.88
CA ASP A 151 17.79 18.06 29.21
C ASP A 151 17.94 19.48 29.77
N ARG A 152 17.20 20.46 29.24
CA ARG A 152 17.12 21.81 29.83
C ARG A 152 16.55 21.78 31.24
N LYS A 153 15.46 21.02 31.48
CA LYS A 153 14.85 20.88 32.81
C LYS A 153 15.70 20.13 33.83
N GLN A 154 16.69 19.33 33.40
CA GLN A 154 17.63 18.66 34.31
C GLN A 154 18.85 19.53 34.66
N ASN A 155 19.15 20.54 33.85
CA ASN A 155 20.28 21.46 34.03
C ASN A 155 19.88 22.83 34.62
N THR A 156 18.62 22.97 35.09
CA THR A 156 18.14 24.13 35.87
C THR A 156 17.63 23.66 37.22
#